data_AF-A0A329TP06-F1
#
_entry.id   AF-A0A329TP06-F1
#
_cell.length_a   1.000
_cell.length_b   1.000
_cell.length_c   1.000
_cell.angle_alpha   90.00
_cell.angle_beta   90.00
_cell.angle_gamma   90.00
#
_symmetry.space_group_name_H-M   'P 1'
#
loop_
_entity.id
_entity.type
_entity.pdbx_description
1 polymer ?
#
loop_
_entity_poly.entity_id
_entity_poly.type
_entity_poly.pdbx_seq_one_letter_code
_entity_poly.pdbx_strand_id
1 'polypeptide(L)'
;MAKTSAAQQRAVHKYVKNNYDRLELSVPKGEKVTIQQAAKQAGQSVNAYIYEAVCARMQQENAMSATPGVVKNPEDRPDSAE
;
A
#
# COMPACT_ATOMS: atom_id res chain seq x y z
N MET A 1 -21.80 -31.11 6.16
CA MET A 1 -20.97 -30.06 5.51
C MET A 1 -19.96 -30.76 4.61
N ALA A 2 -19.95 -30.48 3.31
CA ALA A 2 -19.07 -31.15 2.36
C ALA A 2 -17.59 -30.77 2.65
N LYS A 3 -16.74 -31.78 2.90
CA LYS A 3 -15.29 -31.58 2.97
C LYS A 3 -14.77 -31.28 1.57
N THR A 4 -14.17 -30.11 1.37
CA THR A 4 -13.43 -29.79 0.15
C THR A 4 -12.40 -30.89 -0.14
N SER A 5 -12.56 -31.56 -1.28
CA SER A 5 -11.67 -32.67 -1.68
C SER A 5 -10.23 -32.18 -1.85
N ALA A 6 -9.25 -33.05 -1.64
CA ALA A 6 -7.84 -32.76 -1.91
C ALA A 6 -7.62 -32.28 -3.36
N ALA A 7 -8.44 -32.75 -4.30
CA ALA A 7 -8.42 -32.27 -5.69
C ALA A 7 -8.86 -30.81 -5.83
N GLN A 8 -9.92 -30.40 -5.10
CA GLN A 8 -10.38 -29.02 -5.09
C GLN A 8 -9.37 -28.08 -4.43
N GLN A 9 -8.72 -28.51 -3.34
CA GLN A 9 -7.67 -27.72 -2.70
C GLN A 9 -6.48 -27.47 -3.65
N ARG A 10 -6.04 -28.51 -4.38
CA ARG A 10 -4.98 -28.38 -5.39
C ARG A 10 -5.36 -27.43 -6.53
N ALA A 11 -6.61 -27.49 -7.01
CA ALA A 11 -7.10 -26.61 -8.06
C ALA A 11 -7.11 -25.14 -7.59
N VAL A 12 -7.59 -24.87 -6.37
CA VAL A 12 -7.56 -23.53 -5.77
C VAL A 12 -6.12 -23.04 -5.61
N HIS A 13 -5.22 -23.86 -5.07
CA HIS A 13 -3.81 -23.48 -4.92
C HIS A 13 -3.14 -23.17 -6.27
N LYS A 14 -3.42 -23.96 -7.30
CA LYS A 14 -2.92 -23.69 -8.66
C LYS A 14 -3.44 -22.35 -9.19
N TYR A 15 -4.73 -22.09 -9.03
CA TYR A 15 -5.33 -20.83 -9.45
C TYR A 15 -4.74 -19.63 -8.70
N VAL A 16 -4.65 -19.71 -7.37
CA VAL A 16 -4.07 -18.64 -6.55
C VAL A 16 -2.63 -18.35 -6.96
N LYS A 17 -1.80 -19.38 -7.10
CA LYS A 17 -0.38 -19.23 -7.48
C LYS A 17 -0.19 -18.61 -8.87
N ASN A 18 -1.11 -18.86 -9.80
CA ASN A 18 -0.98 -18.40 -11.19
C ASN A 18 -1.59 -17.02 -11.44
N ASN A 19 -2.48 -16.55 -10.57
CA ASN A 19 -3.26 -15.31 -10.77
C ASN A 19 -3.00 -14.24 -9.70
N TYR A 20 -2.42 -14.60 -8.56
CA TYR A 20 -2.19 -13.68 -7.46
C TYR A 20 -0.75 -13.77 -6.97
N ASP A 21 -0.14 -12.59 -6.79
CA ASP A 21 1.07 -12.47 -5.99
C ASP A 21 0.71 -12.56 -4.50
N ARG A 22 1.39 -13.45 -3.77
CA ARG A 22 1.25 -13.61 -2.33
C ARG A 22 2.25 -12.70 -1.63
N LEU A 23 1.74 -11.75 -0.84
CA LEU A 23 2.56 -10.95 0.06
C LEU A 23 2.44 -11.49 1.49
N GLU A 24 3.56 -11.88 2.08
CA GLU A 24 3.65 -12.24 3.49
C GLU A 24 4.10 -11.01 4.29
N LEU A 25 3.31 -10.61 5.28
CA LEU A 25 3.58 -9.44 6.12
C LEU A 25 3.87 -9.90 7.56
N SER A 26 5.07 -9.59 8.04
CA SER A 26 5.46 -9.79 9.44
C SER A 26 5.20 -8.51 10.23
N VAL A 27 4.21 -8.56 11.13
CA VAL A 27 3.93 -7.50 12.10
C VAL A 27 4.30 -8.00 13.50
N PRO A 28 4.73 -7.11 14.42
CA PRO A 28 4.99 -7.50 15.79
C PRO A 28 3.72 -8.05 16.46
N LYS A 29 3.93 -8.89 17.47
CA LYS A 29 2.82 -9.54 18.19
C LYS A 29 1.94 -8.49 18.85
N GLY A 30 0.64 -8.60 18.63
CA GLY A 30 -0.38 -7.65 19.13
C GLY A 30 -0.87 -6.67 18.06
N GLU A 31 0.01 -6.22 17.17
CA GLU A 31 -0.37 -5.20 16.17
C GLU A 31 -1.33 -5.72 15.10
N LYS A 32 -1.27 -7.03 14.80
CA LYS A 32 -2.28 -7.72 13.98
C LYS A 32 -3.70 -7.49 14.50
N VAL A 33 -3.89 -7.44 15.82
CA VAL A 33 -5.22 -7.24 16.42
C VAL A 33 -5.71 -5.83 16.15
N THR A 34 -4.82 -4.83 16.26
CA THR A 34 -5.12 -3.44 15.93
C THR A 34 -5.53 -3.30 14.47
N ILE A 35 -4.77 -3.89 13.55
CA ILE A 35 -5.10 -3.88 12.11
C ILE A 35 -6.44 -4.58 11.86
N GLN A 36 -6.71 -5.70 12.53
CA GLN A 36 -7.96 -6.42 12.39
C GLN A 36 -9.17 -5.63 12.91
N GLN A 37 -9.00 -4.90 14.02
CA GLN A 37 -10.03 -4.01 14.54
C GLN A 37 -10.27 -2.82 13.62
N ALA A 38 -9.21 -2.18 13.13
CA ALA A 38 -9.30 -1.07 12.19
C ALA A 38 -10.02 -1.49 10.89
N ALA A 39 -9.65 -2.64 10.32
CA ALA A 39 -10.33 -3.20 9.16
C ALA A 39 -11.81 -3.49 9.43
N LYS A 40 -12.14 -4.03 10.62
CA LYS A 40 -13.53 -4.27 11.03
C LYS A 40 -14.33 -2.98 11.17
N GLN A 41 -13.73 -1.92 11.73
CA GLN A 41 -14.36 -0.60 11.84
C GLN A 41 -14.57 0.04 10.47
N ALA A 42 -13.64 -0.16 9.53
CA ALA A 42 -13.78 0.26 8.15
C ALA A 42 -14.78 -0.60 7.34
N GLY A 43 -15.31 -1.69 7.90
CA GLY A 43 -16.21 -2.61 7.20
C GLY A 43 -15.51 -3.44 6.11
N GLN A 44 -14.19 -3.55 6.16
CA GLN A 44 -13.36 -4.18 5.14
C GLN A 44 -12.70 -5.46 5.67
N SER A 45 -12.27 -6.33 4.74
CA SER A 45 -11.38 -7.43 5.12
C SER A 45 -9.99 -6.90 5.47
N VAL A 46 -9.26 -7.59 6.35
CA VAL A 46 -7.89 -7.22 6.71
C VAL A 46 -7.00 -7.09 5.49
N ASN A 47 -7.16 -7.98 4.50
CA ASN A 47 -6.40 -7.93 3.26
C ASN A 47 -6.72 -6.68 2.43
N ALA A 48 -8.00 -6.35 2.28
CA ALA A 48 -8.43 -5.15 1.56
C ALA A 48 -7.93 -3.87 2.25
N TYR A 49 -8.04 -3.81 3.58
CA TYR A 49 -7.58 -2.68 4.37
C TYR A 49 -6.07 -2.43 4.21
N ILE A 50 -5.26 -3.49 4.25
CA ILE A 50 -3.80 -3.38 4.01
C ILE A 50 -3.51 -2.96 2.57
N TYR A 51 -4.19 -3.57 1.59
CA TYR A 51 -4.00 -3.25 0.18
C TYR A 51 -4.32 -1.79 -0.14
N GLU A 52 -5.43 -1.27 0.36
CA GLU A 52 -5.81 0.14 0.18
C GLU A 52 -4.82 1.09 0.85
N ALA A 53 -4.35 0.77 2.06
CA ALA A 53 -3.34 1.59 2.74
C ALA A 53 -2.04 1.70 1.92
N VAL A 54 -1.58 0.58 1.33
CA VAL A 54 -0.41 0.56 0.44
C VAL A 54 -0.69 1.38 -0.84
N CYS A 55 -1.85 1.20 -1.47
CA CYS A 55 -2.21 1.90 -2.70
C CYS A 55 -2.33 3.43 -2.47
N ALA A 56 -2.95 3.84 -1.37
CA ALA A 56 -3.07 5.24 -0.97
C ALA A 56 -1.68 5.85 -0.72
N ARG A 57 -0.78 5.11 -0.07
CA ARG A 57 0.60 5.56 0.15
C ARG A 57 1.36 5.75 -1.17
N MET A 58 1.27 4.79 -2.09
CA MET A 58 1.88 4.89 -3.41
C MET A 58 1.32 6.08 -4.21
N GLN A 59 0.01 6.32 -4.15
CA GLN A 59 -0.61 7.49 -4.80
C GLN A 59 -0.14 8.81 -4.19
N GLN A 60 -0.02 8.88 -2.86
CA GLN A 60 0.47 10.08 -2.18
C GLN A 60 1.93 10.37 -2.55
N GLU A 61 2.78 9.36 -2.61
CA GLU A 61 4.18 9.51 -3.02
C GLU A 61 4.29 9.94 -4.49
N ASN A 62 3.48 9.35 -5.38
CA ASN A 62 3.42 9.75 -6.78
C ASN A 62 2.92 11.21 -6.93
N ALA A 63 1.89 11.60 -6.18
CA ALA A 63 1.35 12.96 -6.16
C ALA A 63 2.37 13.98 -5.62
N MET A 64 3.16 13.62 -4.58
CA MET A 64 4.24 14.47 -4.06
C MET A 64 5.43 14.55 -5.02
N SER A 65 5.72 13.52 -5.81
CA SER A 65 6.72 13.60 -6.88
C SER A 65 6.24 14.41 -8.10
N ALA A 66 4.93 14.68 -8.20
CA ALA A 66 4.30 15.37 -9.32
C ALA A 66 4.01 16.87 -9.07
N THR A 67 4.48 17.49 -7.98
CA THR A 67 4.47 18.97 -7.86
C THR A 67 5.70 19.57 -8.53
N PRO A 68 5.57 20.28 -9.67
CA PRO A 68 6.65 21.05 -10.25
C PRO A 68 6.61 22.49 -9.72
N GLY A 69 7.67 22.90 -9.00
CA GLY A 69 8.17 24.27 -9.01
C GLY A 69 7.78 25.22 -7.87
N VAL A 70 8.81 25.79 -7.21
CA VAL A 70 8.97 27.25 -7.12
C VAL A 70 10.44 27.56 -7.40
N VAL A 71 10.69 28.06 -8.60
CA VAL A 71 11.88 28.84 -8.95
C VAL A 71 11.97 30.05 -8.01
N LYS A 72 13.12 30.25 -7.36
CA LYS A 72 13.54 31.57 -6.89
C LYS A 72 14.74 31.95 -7.73
N ASN A 73 14.49 32.69 -8.80
CA ASN A 73 15.48 33.52 -9.45
C ASN A 73 15.55 34.83 -8.63
N PRO A 74 16.71 35.23 -8.09
CA PRO A 74 16.95 36.62 -7.75
C PRO A 74 18.03 37.15 -8.70
N GLU A 75 17.60 37.63 -9.87
CA GLU A 75 18.35 38.71 -10.51
C GLU A 75 18.00 39.99 -9.76
N ASP A 76 18.84 40.36 -8.80
CA ASP A 76 19.00 41.74 -8.37
C ASP A 76 20.50 41.96 -8.12
N ARG A 77 21.20 42.46 -9.15
CA ARG A 77 22.49 43.13 -8.98
C ARG A 77 22.26 44.38 -8.14
N PRO A 78 23.17 44.67 -7.20
CA PRO A 78 23.72 46.01 -7.16
C PRO A 78 25.19 45.99 -7.56
N ASP A 79 25.54 46.87 -8.50
CA ASP A 79 26.92 47.35 -8.68
C ASP A 79 27.47 47.79 -7.32
N SER A 80 28.47 47.08 -6.82
CA SER A 80 29.36 47.63 -5.80
C SER A 80 30.59 48.14 -6.52
N ALA A 81 30.66 49.47 -6.62
CA ALA A 81 31.88 50.20 -6.86
C ALA A 81 32.80 50.05 -5.65
N GLU A 82 34.03 49.60 -5.88
CA GLU A 82 35.26 50.14 -5.26
C GLU A 82 36.47 49.81 -6.15
#